data_AF-A0A9D9GSN6-F1
#
_entry.id   AF-A0A9D9GSN6-F1
#
_cell.length_a   1.000
_cell.length_b   1.000
_cell.length_c   1.000
_cell.angle_alpha   90.00
_cell.angle_beta   90.00
_cell.angle_gamma   90.00
#
_symmetry.space_group_name_H-M   'P 1'
#
loop_
_entity.id
_entity.type
_entity.pdbx_description
1 polymer ?
#
loop_
_entity_poly.entity_id
_entity_poly.type
_entity_poly.pdbx_seq_one_letter_code
_entity_poly.pdbx_strand_id
1 'polypeptide(L)'
;MKPSKALLPLLAILLASCASNGESLSDSSSSVDDGPGYYKAEAVNENIDLHDVYTSQSTPNLPSVGTYNVLVLPIELNGYPFSEEDLQTIDIALTGEASETNYWETLPSFYEQSSFGNLHIEAEIASVTHIDYTPAELFRNFGGAGSDYCLKQGVRNYIGENGKGSTKKFDANEDGMIDATIMIYSCPDADSSEIGHIDPYADLFWAYTVYDVDGLTSADADSPVGFYYFWSSLDSFLGARQGQIDCHTVIHEFGHILGADDYYDADYQENGWDFPAGGSIMMDNNVGDHDIATKLLYGWVKPYVVAGDATIT
;
A
#
# COMPACT_ATOMS: atom_id res chain seq x y z
N MET A 1 56.03 20.20 58.49
CA MET A 1 56.35 20.82 57.18
C MET A 1 55.10 20.70 56.33
N LYS A 2 54.21 21.69 56.29
CA LYS A 2 54.13 22.82 55.34
C LYS A 2 54.39 22.47 53.84
N PRO A 3 53.52 22.95 52.93
CA PRO A 3 53.40 22.53 51.52
C PRO A 3 54.20 23.42 50.56
N SER A 4 54.26 23.06 49.27
CA SER A 4 54.58 24.00 48.19
C SER A 4 53.56 23.91 47.04
N LYS A 5 53.16 25.09 46.57
CA LYS A 5 52.27 25.38 45.43
C LYS A 5 53.11 25.59 44.17
N ALA A 6 52.54 25.31 42.99
CA ALA A 6 52.68 26.08 41.74
C ALA A 6 51.66 25.53 40.73
N LEU A 7 50.53 26.18 40.45
CA LEU A 7 50.28 27.27 39.48
C LEU A 7 50.61 26.92 38.01
N LEU A 8 49.56 26.81 37.21
CA LEU A 8 49.53 26.79 35.73
C LEU A 8 50.13 28.07 35.12
N PRO A 9 50.54 28.01 33.85
CA PRO A 9 49.87 28.88 32.88
C PRO A 9 49.55 28.24 31.51
N LEU A 10 48.52 28.83 30.90
CA LEU A 10 48.03 28.77 29.51
C LEU A 10 49.11 28.63 28.42
N LEU A 11 48.77 27.89 27.35
CA LEU A 11 49.27 28.20 26.01
C LEU A 11 48.14 28.08 24.97
N ALA A 12 48.18 29.02 24.03
CA ALA A 12 47.10 29.50 23.18
C ALA A 12 46.64 28.54 22.06
N ILE A 13 45.33 28.60 21.78
CA ILE A 13 44.71 28.03 20.58
C ILE A 13 44.98 28.99 19.42
N LEU A 14 45.76 28.54 18.43
CA LEU A 14 45.95 29.19 17.14
C LEU A 14 44.98 28.54 16.13
N LEU A 15 43.98 29.31 15.72
CA LEU A 15 43.18 29.06 14.52
C LEU A 15 44.05 29.30 13.29
N ALA A 16 44.30 28.26 12.50
CA ALA A 16 44.82 28.37 11.15
C ALA A 16 43.87 27.61 10.21
N SER A 17 43.24 28.37 9.30
CA SER A 17 42.48 27.83 8.19
C SER A 17 43.40 27.11 7.21
N CYS A 18 43.03 25.91 6.78
CA CYS A 18 43.52 25.36 5.52
C CYS A 18 42.34 25.23 4.56
N ALA A 19 42.44 26.01 3.49
CA ALA A 19 41.60 25.93 2.31
C ALA A 19 41.73 24.56 1.63
N SER A 20 40.63 24.16 1.02
CA SER A 20 40.46 23.05 0.10
C SER A 20 41.60 22.92 -0.90
N ASN A 21 42.14 21.72 -1.04
CA ASN A 21 42.54 21.19 -2.33
C ASN A 21 42.04 19.74 -2.41
N GLY A 22 41.20 19.51 -3.42
CA GLY A 22 40.51 18.25 -3.63
C GLY A 22 41.49 17.13 -3.93
N GLU A 23 41.30 16.04 -3.21
CA GLU A 23 41.52 14.71 -3.77
C GLU A 23 40.15 14.04 -3.81
N SER A 24 39.83 13.48 -4.97
CA SER A 24 38.61 12.73 -5.23
C SER A 24 38.47 11.64 -4.18
N LEU A 25 37.44 11.73 -3.34
CA LEU A 25 36.93 10.58 -2.63
C LEU A 25 36.38 9.64 -3.70
N SER A 26 37.16 8.63 -4.06
CA SER A 26 36.61 7.42 -4.66
C SER A 26 35.64 6.87 -3.61
N ASP A 27 34.36 6.96 -3.93
CA ASP A 27 33.29 6.37 -3.14
C ASP A 27 33.49 4.85 -3.19
N SER A 28 34.19 4.30 -2.19
CA SER A 28 34.25 2.86 -2.00
C SER A 28 32.96 2.48 -1.29
N SER A 29 31.94 2.16 -2.09
CA SER A 29 30.76 1.43 -1.65
C SER A 29 31.20 0.06 -1.13
N SER A 30 31.51 -0.03 0.15
CA SER A 30 31.76 -1.32 0.80
C SER A 30 31.16 -1.32 2.20
N SER A 31 29.89 -1.70 2.26
CA SER A 31 29.36 -2.39 3.43
C SER A 31 28.42 -3.49 2.95
N VAL A 32 28.94 -4.38 2.10
CA VAL A 32 28.31 -5.69 1.91
C VAL A 32 28.75 -6.53 3.09
N ASP A 33 27.77 -6.98 3.87
CA ASP A 33 27.94 -7.82 5.06
C ASP A 33 28.32 -9.25 4.60
N ASP A 34 29.52 -9.36 4.05
CA ASP A 34 30.04 -10.57 3.42
C ASP A 34 30.94 -11.33 4.39
N GLY A 35 30.86 -12.66 4.33
CA GLY A 35 31.70 -13.53 5.14
C GLY A 35 32.31 -14.67 4.33
N PRO A 36 33.19 -15.47 4.94
CA PRO A 36 33.71 -16.66 4.29
C PRO A 36 32.54 -17.60 3.95
N GLY A 37 32.30 -17.83 2.65
CA GLY A 37 31.26 -18.74 2.17
C GLY A 37 29.87 -18.14 1.99
N TYR A 38 29.65 -16.85 2.24
CA TYR A 38 28.38 -16.18 1.95
C TYR A 38 28.55 -14.71 1.58
N TYR A 39 27.58 -14.16 0.87
CA TYR A 39 27.50 -12.73 0.59
C TYR A 39 26.06 -12.23 0.69
N LYS A 40 25.86 -10.95 1.00
CA LYS A 40 24.52 -10.36 0.89
C LYS A 40 24.29 -9.92 -0.55
N ALA A 41 23.23 -10.40 -1.18
CA ALA A 41 22.94 -10.01 -2.56
C ALA A 41 22.67 -8.50 -2.64
N GLU A 42 23.17 -7.83 -3.69
CA GLU A 42 22.91 -6.40 -3.93
C GLU A 42 21.48 -6.15 -4.42
N ALA A 43 20.87 -7.13 -5.10
CA ALA A 43 19.47 -7.18 -5.49
C ALA A 43 18.98 -8.64 -5.56
N VAL A 44 17.66 -8.85 -5.51
CA VAL A 44 17.05 -10.18 -5.73
C VAL A 44 17.10 -10.55 -7.21
N ASN A 45 16.72 -9.60 -8.07
CA ASN A 45 16.92 -9.62 -9.51
C ASN A 45 17.00 -8.17 -9.98
N GLU A 46 18.13 -7.75 -10.56
CA GLU A 46 18.30 -6.37 -11.07
C GLU A 46 17.45 -6.08 -12.32
N ASN A 47 16.84 -7.10 -12.92
CA ASN A 47 16.19 -6.99 -14.22
C ASN A 47 14.66 -7.07 -14.17
N ILE A 48 14.06 -7.48 -13.05
CA ILE A 48 12.61 -7.70 -12.93
C ILE A 48 12.19 -7.58 -11.45
N ASP A 49 11.39 -6.57 -11.13
CA ASP A 49 10.51 -6.55 -9.96
C ASP A 49 9.03 -6.78 -10.36
N LEU A 50 8.10 -6.82 -9.40
CA LEU A 50 6.67 -6.99 -9.71
C LEU A 50 6.12 -5.83 -10.56
N HIS A 51 6.65 -4.63 -10.39
CA HIS A 51 6.23 -3.49 -11.18
C HIS A 51 6.62 -3.61 -12.65
N ASP A 52 7.82 -4.11 -12.95
CA ASP A 52 8.26 -4.44 -14.30
C ASP A 52 7.35 -5.50 -14.95
N VAL A 53 6.94 -6.52 -14.18
CA VAL A 53 6.05 -7.58 -14.66
C VAL A 53 4.69 -7.03 -15.07
N TYR A 54 4.07 -6.21 -14.23
CA TYR A 54 2.76 -5.62 -14.46
C TYR A 54 2.79 -4.57 -15.60
N THR A 55 3.84 -3.74 -15.64
CA THR A 55 4.08 -2.80 -16.73
C THR A 55 4.23 -3.52 -18.08
N SER A 56 4.95 -4.66 -18.11
CA SER A 56 5.11 -5.46 -19.33
C SER A 56 3.79 -6.04 -19.87
N GLN A 57 2.77 -6.16 -19.01
CA GLN A 57 1.43 -6.64 -19.32
C GLN A 57 0.46 -5.50 -19.68
N SER A 58 0.93 -4.25 -19.72
CA SER A 58 0.12 -3.05 -19.94
C SER A 58 -0.93 -2.83 -18.83
N THR A 59 -0.61 -3.24 -17.62
CA THR A 59 -1.43 -3.03 -16.41
C THR A 59 -0.52 -2.52 -15.29
N PRO A 60 0.09 -1.33 -15.42
CA PRO A 60 1.04 -0.84 -14.43
C PRO A 60 0.38 -0.75 -13.05
N ASN A 61 1.05 -1.32 -12.07
CA ASN A 61 0.69 -1.27 -10.65
C ASN A 61 1.51 -0.18 -9.93
N LEU A 62 1.21 0.09 -8.66
CA LEU A 62 2.03 1.02 -7.87
C LEU A 62 3.39 0.39 -7.56
N PRO A 63 4.52 1.09 -7.75
CA PRO A 63 5.81 0.56 -7.35
C PRO A 63 5.91 0.36 -5.84
N SER A 64 6.61 -0.68 -5.41
CA SER A 64 6.70 -1.07 -4.00
C SER A 64 7.81 -0.37 -3.21
N VAL A 65 8.59 0.53 -3.81
CA VAL A 65 9.68 1.25 -3.13
C VAL A 65 9.61 2.74 -3.47
N GLY A 66 9.52 3.59 -2.44
CA GLY A 66 9.42 5.04 -2.60
C GLY A 66 8.35 5.66 -1.71
N THR A 67 8.01 6.91 -2.01
CA THR A 67 6.90 7.63 -1.37
C THR A 67 5.85 7.93 -2.42
N TYR A 68 4.62 7.49 -2.19
CA TYR A 68 3.54 7.60 -3.16
C TYR A 68 2.30 8.23 -2.54
N ASN A 69 1.71 9.17 -3.28
CA ASN A 69 0.40 9.71 -2.94
C ASN A 69 -0.66 8.75 -3.46
N VAL A 70 -1.64 8.41 -2.62
CA VAL A 70 -2.73 7.49 -2.97
C VAL A 70 -4.06 8.21 -2.81
N LEU A 71 -4.94 8.09 -3.80
CA LEU A 71 -6.27 8.70 -3.73
C LEU A 71 -7.24 7.76 -3.00
N VAL A 72 -7.91 8.25 -1.96
CA VAL A 72 -8.98 7.53 -1.28
C VAL A 72 -10.33 8.15 -1.65
N LEU A 73 -11.27 7.33 -2.08
CA LEU A 73 -12.62 7.72 -2.48
C LEU A 73 -13.66 7.06 -1.56
N PRO A 74 -14.26 7.81 -0.61
CA PRO A 74 -15.46 7.36 0.08
C PRO A 74 -16.66 7.41 -0.87
N ILE A 75 -17.27 6.25 -1.15
CA ILE A 75 -18.38 6.07 -2.08
C ILE A 75 -19.67 5.80 -1.31
N GLU A 76 -20.56 6.78 -1.24
CA GLU A 76 -21.83 6.67 -0.53
C GLU A 76 -22.93 6.19 -1.48
N LEU A 77 -23.47 4.99 -1.24
CA LEU A 77 -24.60 4.44 -1.99
C LEU A 77 -25.93 4.93 -1.42
N ASN A 78 -26.90 5.17 -2.29
CA ASN A 78 -28.24 5.59 -1.88
C ASN A 78 -28.88 4.57 -0.93
N GLY A 79 -29.34 5.03 0.22
CA GLY A 79 -29.88 4.20 1.30
C GLY A 79 -28.87 3.80 2.37
N TYR A 80 -27.57 4.03 2.15
CA TYR A 80 -26.49 3.75 3.09
C TYR A 80 -25.61 4.99 3.26
N PRO A 81 -26.08 6.04 3.96
CA PRO A 81 -25.27 7.23 4.18
C PRO A 81 -24.10 6.93 5.12
N PHE A 82 -22.93 7.52 4.86
CA PHE A 82 -21.85 7.48 5.85
C PHE A 82 -22.23 8.32 7.07
N SER A 83 -21.94 7.78 8.24
CA SER A 83 -21.93 8.54 9.49
C SER A 83 -20.61 9.31 9.65
N GLU A 84 -20.58 10.27 10.58
CA GLU A 84 -19.31 10.96 10.94
C GLU A 84 -18.29 9.99 11.54
N GLU A 85 -18.75 8.96 12.26
CA GLU A 85 -17.91 7.90 12.82
C GLU A 85 -17.34 6.99 11.72
N ASP A 86 -18.10 6.74 10.65
CA ASP A 86 -17.63 5.94 9.51
C ASP A 86 -16.49 6.66 8.80
N LEU A 87 -16.66 7.96 8.54
CA LEU A 87 -15.62 8.79 7.91
C LEU A 87 -14.39 8.93 8.80
N GLN A 88 -14.57 9.03 10.12
CA GLN A 88 -13.46 9.02 11.07
C GLN A 88 -12.72 7.67 11.08
N THR A 89 -13.45 6.56 10.97
CA THR A 89 -12.85 5.22 10.85
C THR A 89 -11.97 5.12 9.61
N ILE A 90 -12.45 5.58 8.46
CA ILE A 90 -11.68 5.63 7.21
C ILE A 90 -10.44 6.52 7.35
N ASP A 91 -10.59 7.69 7.97
CA ASP A 91 -9.49 8.64 8.22
C ASP A 91 -8.38 8.02 9.06
N ILE A 92 -8.73 7.41 10.20
CA ILE A 92 -7.78 6.74 11.07
C ILE A 92 -7.12 5.56 10.34
N ALA A 93 -7.90 4.70 9.69
CA ALA A 93 -7.38 3.49 9.05
C ALA A 93 -6.37 3.76 7.93
N LEU A 94 -6.55 4.87 7.19
CA LEU A 94 -5.81 5.15 5.96
C LEU A 94 -4.80 6.29 6.09
N THR A 95 -4.88 7.12 7.14
CA THR A 95 -3.97 8.26 7.34
C THR A 95 -3.43 8.38 8.76
N GLY A 96 -4.06 7.71 9.74
CA GLY A 96 -3.73 7.84 11.15
C GLY A 96 -2.58 6.95 11.62
N GLU A 97 -2.31 7.03 12.92
CA GLU A 97 -1.31 6.23 13.61
C GLU A 97 -1.89 4.90 14.10
N ALA A 98 -1.07 3.83 14.13
CA ALA A 98 -1.47 2.51 14.62
C ALA A 98 -2.15 2.53 16.01
N SER A 99 -1.73 3.44 16.89
CA SER A 99 -2.31 3.56 18.24
C SER A 99 -3.77 4.01 18.25
N GLU A 100 -4.24 4.65 17.18
CA GLU A 100 -5.61 5.18 17.08
C GLU A 100 -6.63 4.11 16.71
N THR A 101 -6.20 3.00 16.08
CA THR A 101 -7.06 1.85 15.76
C THR A 101 -7.52 1.09 17.01
N ASN A 102 -6.81 1.26 18.13
CA ASN A 102 -6.94 0.47 19.36
C ASN A 102 -6.83 -1.05 19.15
N TYR A 103 -6.22 -1.51 18.05
CA TYR A 103 -6.13 -2.93 17.70
C TYR A 103 -4.82 -3.32 17.04
N TRP A 104 -4.60 -2.90 15.80
CA TRP A 104 -3.41 -3.23 15.03
C TRP A 104 -2.97 -2.04 14.15
N GLU A 105 -2.23 -2.30 13.07
CA GLU A 105 -1.65 -1.27 12.21
C GLU A 105 -2.74 -0.55 11.41
N THR A 106 -2.47 0.70 11.06
CA THR A 106 -3.14 1.37 9.94
C THR A 106 -2.50 0.88 8.64
N LEU A 107 -3.13 1.16 7.49
CA LEU A 107 -2.53 0.79 6.21
C LEU A 107 -1.14 1.42 6.03
N PRO A 108 -0.92 2.74 6.26
CA PRO A 108 0.41 3.32 6.16
C PRO A 108 1.41 2.72 7.15
N SER A 109 1.03 2.51 8.42
CA SER A 109 1.97 2.01 9.43
C SER A 109 2.37 0.56 9.19
N PHE A 110 1.46 -0.27 8.66
CA PHE A 110 1.79 -1.63 8.24
C PHE A 110 2.86 -1.64 7.15
N TYR A 111 2.67 -0.87 6.07
CA TYR A 111 3.63 -0.85 4.97
C TYR A 111 4.94 -0.18 5.34
N GLU A 112 4.93 0.86 6.18
CA GLU A 112 6.14 1.45 6.76
C GLU A 112 6.97 0.38 7.47
N GLN A 113 6.34 -0.39 8.35
CA GLN A 113 7.01 -1.40 9.16
C GLN A 113 7.42 -2.63 8.33
N SER A 114 6.50 -3.15 7.52
CA SER A 114 6.70 -4.38 6.73
C SER A 114 7.79 -4.18 5.67
N SER A 115 7.84 -3.00 5.06
CA SER A 115 8.86 -2.63 4.07
C SER A 115 10.19 -2.24 4.67
N PHE A 116 10.33 -2.16 5.99
CA PHE A 116 11.52 -1.61 6.66
C PHE A 116 11.83 -0.17 6.24
N GLY A 117 10.78 0.64 6.03
CA GLY A 117 10.89 2.03 5.57
C GLY A 117 11.30 2.19 4.10
N ASN A 118 11.10 1.15 3.26
CA ASN A 118 11.32 1.26 1.82
C ASN A 118 10.08 1.80 1.08
N LEU A 119 8.89 1.67 1.66
CA LEU A 119 7.63 2.15 1.11
C LEU A 119 6.94 3.09 2.11
N HIS A 120 6.58 4.28 1.63
CA HIS A 120 5.83 5.29 2.37
C HIS A 120 4.55 5.63 1.60
N ILE A 121 3.40 5.49 2.25
CA ILE A 121 2.08 5.74 1.65
C ILE A 121 1.52 7.05 2.21
N GLU A 122 1.24 8.01 1.34
CA GLU A 122 0.59 9.28 1.68
C GLU A 122 -0.82 9.30 1.09
N ALA A 123 -1.80 8.82 1.87
CA ALA A 123 -3.18 8.77 1.42
C ALA A 123 -3.86 10.15 1.52
N GLU A 124 -4.61 10.53 0.49
CA GLU A 124 -5.50 11.70 0.51
C GLU A 124 -6.95 11.27 0.36
N ILE A 125 -7.76 11.60 1.38
CA ILE A 125 -9.18 11.31 1.39
C ILE A 125 -9.96 12.41 0.69
N ALA A 126 -10.62 12.05 -0.40
CA ALA A 126 -11.53 12.92 -1.12
C ALA A 126 -12.83 13.15 -0.33
N SER A 127 -13.57 14.20 -0.71
CA SER A 127 -14.96 14.36 -0.28
C SER A 127 -15.80 13.16 -0.71
N VAL A 128 -16.84 12.85 0.08
CA VAL A 128 -17.78 11.76 -0.20
C VAL A 128 -18.38 11.92 -1.59
N THR A 129 -18.30 10.85 -2.37
CA THR A 129 -18.95 10.74 -3.68
C THR A 129 -20.30 10.08 -3.49
N HIS A 130 -21.38 10.83 -3.72
CA HIS A 130 -22.74 10.31 -3.64
C HIS A 130 -23.13 9.60 -4.94
N ILE A 131 -23.56 8.35 -4.82
CA ILE A 131 -24.06 7.54 -5.92
C ILE A 131 -25.58 7.41 -5.80
N ASP A 132 -26.31 7.91 -6.79
CA ASP A 132 -27.78 7.92 -6.82
C ASP A 132 -28.43 6.53 -6.94
N TYR A 133 -27.65 5.46 -6.93
CA TYR A 133 -28.12 4.07 -6.98
C TYR A 133 -28.08 3.42 -5.61
N THR A 134 -29.16 2.70 -5.27
CA THR A 134 -29.12 1.70 -4.19
C THR A 134 -28.20 0.53 -4.59
N PRO A 135 -27.70 -0.30 -3.66
CA PRO A 135 -26.88 -1.47 -4.00
C PRO A 135 -27.52 -2.39 -5.05
N ALA A 136 -28.83 -2.66 -4.92
CA ALA A 136 -29.58 -3.46 -5.88
C ALA A 136 -29.69 -2.81 -7.27
N GLU A 137 -29.72 -1.48 -7.34
CA GLU A 137 -29.76 -0.77 -8.62
C GLU A 137 -28.37 -0.71 -9.26
N LEU A 138 -27.32 -0.46 -8.47
CA LEU A 138 -25.95 -0.47 -8.95
C LEU A 138 -25.62 -1.84 -9.56
N PHE A 139 -25.85 -2.91 -8.81
CA PHE A 139 -25.61 -4.28 -9.28
C PHE A 139 -26.48 -4.63 -10.49
N ARG A 140 -27.77 -4.30 -10.49
CA ARG A 140 -28.66 -4.59 -11.64
C ARG A 140 -28.23 -3.88 -12.91
N ASN A 141 -27.70 -2.65 -12.82
CA ASN A 141 -27.32 -1.86 -13.99
C ASN A 141 -25.92 -2.23 -14.52
N PHE A 142 -24.99 -2.61 -13.65
CA PHE A 142 -23.57 -2.75 -14.00
C PHE A 142 -22.94 -4.11 -13.67
N GLY A 143 -23.59 -4.95 -12.83
CA GLY A 143 -22.97 -6.17 -12.30
C GLY A 143 -21.69 -5.84 -11.53
N GLY A 144 -20.66 -6.68 -11.68
CA GLY A 144 -19.32 -6.42 -11.12
C GLY A 144 -18.68 -5.11 -11.60
N ALA A 145 -19.02 -4.61 -12.79
CA ALA A 145 -18.52 -3.32 -13.30
C ALA A 145 -19.14 -2.09 -12.60
N GLY A 146 -19.93 -2.30 -11.55
CA GLY A 146 -20.45 -1.21 -10.71
C GLY A 146 -19.33 -0.40 -10.04
N SER A 147 -18.22 -1.04 -9.69
CA SER A 147 -17.03 -0.40 -9.12
C SER A 147 -16.34 0.52 -10.12
N ASP A 148 -16.18 0.12 -11.39
CA ASP A 148 -15.66 0.97 -12.47
C ASP A 148 -16.49 2.25 -12.64
N TYR A 149 -17.82 2.11 -12.58
CA TYR A 149 -18.73 3.26 -12.62
C TYR A 149 -18.46 4.19 -11.44
N CYS A 150 -18.36 3.65 -10.22
CA CYS A 150 -18.07 4.41 -9.01
C CYS A 150 -16.70 5.09 -9.04
N LEU A 151 -15.66 4.43 -9.56
CA LEU A 151 -14.32 4.99 -9.74
C LEU A 151 -14.38 6.23 -10.63
N LYS A 152 -15.01 6.08 -11.81
CA LYS A 152 -15.21 7.18 -12.76
C LYS A 152 -16.00 8.33 -12.15
N GLN A 153 -17.00 8.08 -11.30
CA GLN A 153 -17.72 9.14 -10.59
C GLN A 153 -16.86 9.81 -9.52
N GLY A 154 -16.15 9.05 -8.70
CA GLY A 154 -15.36 9.60 -7.60
C GLY A 154 -14.17 10.44 -8.09
N VAL A 155 -13.45 9.96 -9.11
CA VAL A 155 -12.38 10.74 -9.75
C VAL A 155 -12.94 12.01 -10.40
N ARG A 156 -14.10 11.94 -11.08
CA ARG A 156 -14.77 13.14 -11.61
C ARG A 156 -15.18 14.12 -10.51
N ASN A 157 -15.70 13.64 -9.39
CA ASN A 157 -16.08 14.47 -8.27
C ASN A 157 -14.84 15.18 -7.69
N TYR A 158 -13.77 14.42 -7.43
CA TYR A 158 -12.50 14.95 -6.95
C TYR A 158 -11.92 16.03 -7.88
N ILE A 159 -11.90 15.80 -9.19
CA ILE A 159 -11.47 16.79 -10.19
C ILE A 159 -12.39 18.01 -10.21
N GLY A 160 -13.71 17.82 -10.09
CA GLY A 160 -14.68 18.92 -10.04
C GLY A 160 -14.46 19.86 -8.86
N GLU A 161 -14.07 19.32 -7.72
CA GLU A 161 -13.80 20.07 -6.49
C GLU A 161 -12.40 20.70 -6.45
N ASN A 162 -11.38 19.98 -6.96
CA ASN A 162 -9.98 20.35 -6.80
C ASN A 162 -9.32 20.90 -8.07
N GLY A 163 -9.99 20.80 -9.22
CA GLY A 163 -9.54 21.28 -10.53
C GLY A 163 -8.86 20.22 -11.39
N LYS A 164 -8.79 20.47 -12.71
CA LYS A 164 -8.34 19.49 -13.72
C LYS A 164 -7.00 18.80 -13.40
N GLY A 165 -6.01 19.54 -12.92
CA GLY A 165 -4.67 19.00 -12.66
C GLY A 165 -4.47 18.39 -11.27
N SER A 166 -5.53 18.25 -10.45
CA SER A 166 -5.40 17.80 -9.06
C SER A 166 -4.94 16.35 -8.95
N THR A 167 -5.24 15.50 -9.94
CA THR A 167 -4.91 14.08 -9.93
C THR A 167 -3.47 13.78 -10.34
N LYS A 168 -2.71 14.77 -10.86
CA LYS A 168 -1.31 14.59 -11.30
C LYS A 168 -0.36 14.09 -10.22
N LYS A 169 -0.65 14.34 -8.95
CA LYS A 169 0.18 13.87 -7.84
C LYS A 169 0.05 12.37 -7.56
N PHE A 170 -0.99 11.73 -8.09
CA PHE A 170 -1.26 10.30 -7.94
C PHE A 170 -0.81 9.49 -9.17
N ASP A 171 -0.08 10.12 -10.10
CA ASP A 171 0.45 9.54 -11.35
C ASP A 171 1.97 9.73 -11.32
N ALA A 172 2.64 8.89 -10.53
CA ALA A 172 4.08 8.99 -10.28
C ALA A 172 4.92 8.55 -11.48
N ASN A 173 4.35 7.72 -12.37
CA ASN A 173 5.02 7.26 -13.58
C ASN A 173 4.73 8.12 -14.83
N GLU A 174 3.87 9.15 -14.70
CA GLU A 174 3.45 10.09 -15.73
C GLU A 174 2.78 9.44 -16.96
N ASP A 175 2.09 8.32 -16.77
CA ASP A 175 1.41 7.59 -17.84
C ASP A 175 -0.02 8.09 -18.13
N GLY A 176 -0.51 9.06 -17.33
CA GLY A 176 -1.84 9.65 -17.46
C GLY A 176 -2.93 8.88 -16.75
N MET A 177 -2.56 7.96 -15.85
CA MET A 177 -3.46 7.19 -15.00
C MET A 177 -3.06 7.34 -13.52
N ILE A 178 -4.04 7.21 -12.63
CA ILE A 178 -3.80 7.18 -11.19
C ILE A 178 -3.24 5.81 -10.83
N ASP A 179 -2.05 5.78 -10.21
CA ASP A 179 -1.30 4.56 -9.90
C ASP A 179 -2.03 3.65 -8.88
N ALA A 180 -2.73 4.26 -7.92
CA ALA A 180 -3.47 3.56 -6.88
C ALA A 180 -4.66 4.39 -6.38
N THR A 181 -5.85 3.78 -6.40
CA THR A 181 -7.05 4.32 -5.78
C THR A 181 -7.63 3.34 -4.76
N ILE A 182 -7.93 3.84 -3.56
CA ILE A 182 -8.62 3.09 -2.50
C ILE A 182 -10.08 3.51 -2.50
N MET A 183 -10.99 2.59 -2.78
CA MET A 183 -12.43 2.87 -2.76
C MET A 183 -13.11 2.17 -1.61
N ILE A 184 -13.69 2.95 -0.70
CA ILE A 184 -14.48 2.44 0.44
C ILE A 184 -15.94 2.76 0.20
N TYR A 185 -16.79 1.74 0.09
CA TYR A 185 -18.23 1.94 -0.08
C TYR A 185 -19.03 1.75 1.21
N SER A 186 -20.16 2.45 1.30
CA SER A 186 -20.89 2.63 2.57
C SER A 186 -21.84 1.51 2.97
N CYS A 187 -22.23 0.62 2.05
CA CYS A 187 -23.12 -0.49 2.37
C CYS A 187 -22.35 -1.71 2.89
N PRO A 188 -23.03 -2.64 3.60
CA PRO A 188 -22.43 -3.91 4.00
C PRO A 188 -21.86 -4.71 2.82
N ASP A 189 -21.00 -5.67 3.14
CA ASP A 189 -20.43 -6.58 2.15
C ASP A 189 -21.38 -7.74 1.77
N ALA A 190 -20.92 -8.59 0.85
CA ALA A 190 -21.65 -9.75 0.36
C ALA A 190 -21.89 -10.86 1.41
N ASP A 191 -21.18 -10.87 2.55
CA ASP A 191 -21.43 -11.83 3.64
C ASP A 191 -22.65 -11.42 4.48
N SER A 192 -23.03 -10.15 4.43
CA SER A 192 -24.25 -9.67 5.08
C SER A 192 -25.52 -10.27 4.46
N SER A 193 -26.52 -10.57 5.30
CA SER A 193 -27.83 -11.02 4.79
C SER A 193 -28.57 -9.95 3.97
N GLU A 194 -28.18 -8.68 4.14
CA GLU A 194 -28.78 -7.52 3.48
C GLU A 194 -28.29 -7.35 2.04
N ILE A 195 -27.03 -7.68 1.77
CA ILE A 195 -26.41 -7.49 0.45
C ILE A 195 -26.14 -8.81 -0.27
N GLY A 196 -25.81 -9.89 0.45
CA GLY A 196 -25.47 -11.18 -0.16
C GLY A 196 -26.57 -11.81 -1.02
N HIS A 197 -27.84 -11.43 -0.84
CA HIS A 197 -28.93 -11.88 -1.71
C HIS A 197 -29.07 -11.07 -3.02
N ILE A 198 -28.47 -9.87 -3.07
CA ILE A 198 -28.41 -9.01 -4.26
C ILE A 198 -27.32 -9.49 -5.21
N ASP A 199 -26.18 -9.87 -4.64
CA ASP A 199 -24.97 -10.30 -5.33
C ASP A 199 -24.55 -11.71 -4.86
N PRO A 200 -25.24 -12.76 -5.32
CA PRO A 200 -25.08 -14.12 -4.78
C PRO A 200 -23.74 -14.78 -5.14
N TYR A 201 -22.94 -14.17 -6.01
CA TYR A 201 -21.62 -14.64 -6.40
C TYR A 201 -20.50 -13.72 -5.90
N ALA A 202 -20.85 -12.67 -5.15
CA ALA A 202 -19.91 -11.69 -4.59
C ALA A 202 -19.08 -10.97 -5.67
N ASP A 203 -19.70 -10.69 -6.82
CA ASP A 203 -19.05 -10.05 -7.98
C ASP A 203 -18.78 -8.55 -7.78
N LEU A 204 -19.54 -7.87 -6.92
CA LEU A 204 -19.46 -6.44 -6.68
C LEU A 204 -19.26 -6.10 -5.21
N PHE A 205 -19.90 -6.80 -4.28
CA PHE A 205 -19.87 -6.45 -2.85
C PHE A 205 -18.90 -7.32 -2.04
N TRP A 206 -17.99 -8.02 -2.69
CA TRP A 206 -16.76 -8.55 -2.06
C TRP A 206 -15.62 -7.53 -2.18
N ALA A 207 -14.59 -7.67 -1.35
CA ALA A 207 -13.37 -6.87 -1.50
C ALA A 207 -12.51 -7.43 -2.63
N TYR A 208 -12.05 -6.59 -3.54
CA TYR A 208 -11.14 -7.02 -4.61
C TYR A 208 -10.34 -5.87 -5.17
N THR A 209 -9.25 -6.22 -5.85
CA THR A 209 -8.38 -5.31 -6.59
C THR A 209 -8.48 -5.57 -8.09
N VAL A 210 -8.66 -4.51 -8.87
CA VAL A 210 -8.85 -4.62 -10.33
C VAL A 210 -8.38 -3.33 -11.03
N TYR A 211 -8.23 -3.40 -12.35
CA TYR A 211 -7.92 -2.26 -13.20
C TYR A 211 -9.07 -1.95 -14.16
N ASP A 212 -9.43 -0.67 -14.27
CA ASP A 212 -10.39 -0.18 -15.27
C ASP A 212 -9.72 -0.11 -16.64
N VAL A 213 -9.99 -1.11 -17.49
CA VAL A 213 -9.41 -1.19 -18.84
C VAL A 213 -9.73 0.03 -19.71
N ASP A 214 -10.82 0.76 -19.45
CA ASP A 214 -11.10 2.01 -20.17
C ASP A 214 -10.06 3.09 -19.85
N GLY A 215 -9.47 3.06 -18.65
CA GLY A 215 -8.39 3.95 -18.21
C GLY A 215 -7.21 3.94 -19.19
N LEU A 216 -6.80 2.76 -19.66
CA LEU A 216 -5.73 2.60 -20.67
C LEU A 216 -6.01 3.36 -21.97
N THR A 217 -7.28 3.46 -22.36
CA THR A 217 -7.68 4.13 -23.60
C THR A 217 -8.04 5.61 -23.41
N SER A 218 -8.10 6.08 -22.17
CA SER A 218 -8.53 7.42 -21.79
C SER A 218 -7.50 8.21 -20.97
N ALA A 219 -6.28 7.68 -20.83
CA ALA A 219 -5.17 8.31 -20.14
C ALA A 219 -4.95 9.78 -20.55
N ASP A 220 -4.78 10.66 -19.56
CA ASP A 220 -4.54 12.10 -19.73
C ASP A 220 -3.50 12.56 -18.70
N ALA A 221 -2.25 12.74 -19.11
CA ALA A 221 -1.16 13.18 -18.22
C ALA A 221 -1.37 14.60 -17.61
N ASP A 222 -2.33 15.39 -18.10
CA ASP A 222 -2.71 16.67 -17.49
C ASP A 222 -3.87 16.52 -16.48
N SER A 223 -4.54 15.38 -16.47
CA SER A 223 -5.66 15.04 -15.59
C SER A 223 -5.80 13.53 -15.45
N PRO A 224 -4.85 12.85 -14.77
CA PRO A 224 -4.84 11.39 -14.72
C PRO A 224 -6.17 10.79 -14.32
N VAL A 225 -6.55 9.72 -15.03
CA VAL A 225 -7.84 9.03 -14.87
C VAL A 225 -7.71 7.87 -13.88
N GLY A 226 -8.82 7.45 -13.26
CA GLY A 226 -8.82 6.24 -12.44
C GLY A 226 -8.43 5.02 -13.30
N PHE A 227 -7.54 4.18 -12.76
CA PHE A 227 -7.08 2.97 -13.45
C PHE A 227 -6.96 1.79 -12.49
N TYR A 228 -5.93 1.76 -11.64
CA TYR A 228 -5.72 0.64 -10.71
C TYR A 228 -6.27 0.98 -9.33
N TYR A 229 -7.15 0.11 -8.83
CA TYR A 229 -7.89 0.39 -7.60
C TYR A 229 -8.29 -0.89 -6.89
N PHE A 230 -8.56 -0.76 -5.60
CA PHE A 230 -9.35 -1.76 -4.90
C PHE A 230 -10.66 -1.17 -4.41
N TRP A 231 -11.64 -2.05 -4.29
CA TRP A 231 -13.01 -1.77 -3.88
C TRP A 231 -13.32 -2.59 -2.64
N SER A 232 -13.71 -1.94 -1.54
CA SER A 232 -13.94 -2.62 -0.26
C SER A 232 -15.07 -1.96 0.54
N SER A 233 -15.80 -2.77 1.31
CA SER A 233 -16.87 -2.25 2.18
C SER A 233 -16.27 -1.50 3.37
N LEU A 234 -17.03 -0.56 3.93
CA LEU A 234 -16.80 -0.06 5.29
C LEU A 234 -16.73 -1.19 6.33
N ASP A 235 -17.47 -2.29 6.11
CA ASP A 235 -17.49 -3.45 7.02
C ASP A 235 -16.11 -4.10 7.19
N SER A 236 -15.19 -3.91 6.22
CA SER A 236 -13.79 -4.33 6.32
C SER A 236 -13.10 -3.78 7.57
N PHE A 237 -13.56 -2.63 8.09
CA PHE A 237 -13.02 -2.03 9.31
C PHE A 237 -13.65 -2.53 10.61
N LEU A 238 -14.75 -3.30 10.51
CA LEU A 238 -15.58 -3.72 11.63
C LEU A 238 -15.29 -5.15 12.10
N GLY A 239 -14.29 -5.83 11.51
CA GLY A 239 -13.90 -7.21 11.84
C GLY A 239 -13.30 -7.40 13.24
N ALA A 240 -12.88 -6.31 13.89
CA ALA A 240 -12.31 -6.32 15.24
C ALA A 240 -13.39 -6.27 16.35
N ARG A 241 -12.97 -6.07 17.61
CA ARG A 241 -13.93 -5.88 18.72
C ARG A 241 -14.54 -4.48 18.64
N GLN A 242 -15.68 -4.29 19.30
CA GLN A 242 -16.31 -2.97 19.39
C GLN A 242 -15.32 -1.89 19.87
N GLY A 243 -15.23 -0.78 19.12
CA GLY A 243 -14.30 0.33 19.39
C GLY A 243 -12.88 0.11 18.88
N GLN A 244 -12.66 -0.92 18.07
CA GLN A 244 -11.41 -1.20 17.36
C GLN A 244 -11.63 -1.07 15.86
N ILE A 245 -10.58 -0.66 15.15
CA ILE A 245 -10.56 -0.57 13.68
C ILE A 245 -9.69 -1.70 13.15
N ASP A 246 -10.25 -2.52 12.28
CA ASP A 246 -9.56 -3.61 11.60
C ASP A 246 -9.05 -3.16 10.24
N CYS A 247 -7.74 -3.23 9.96
CA CYS A 247 -7.20 -2.82 8.66
C CYS A 247 -6.77 -3.99 7.77
N HIS A 248 -6.94 -5.25 8.19
CA HIS A 248 -6.27 -6.35 7.49
C HIS A 248 -6.76 -6.56 6.07
N THR A 249 -8.07 -6.45 5.83
CA THR A 249 -8.62 -6.59 4.48
C THR A 249 -8.08 -5.50 3.55
N VAL A 250 -8.07 -4.23 3.99
CA VAL A 250 -7.53 -3.15 3.14
C VAL A 250 -6.02 -3.25 2.96
N ILE A 251 -5.29 -3.78 3.94
CA ILE A 251 -3.86 -4.09 3.81
C ILE A 251 -3.65 -5.22 2.80
N HIS A 252 -4.47 -6.27 2.83
CA HIS A 252 -4.42 -7.36 1.86
C HIS A 252 -4.64 -6.84 0.42
N GLU A 253 -5.71 -6.07 0.21
CA GLU A 253 -6.02 -5.50 -1.11
C GLU A 253 -4.91 -4.56 -1.61
N PHE A 254 -4.32 -3.76 -0.71
CA PHE A 254 -3.18 -2.94 -1.10
C PHE A 254 -1.95 -3.78 -1.48
N GLY A 255 -1.85 -5.03 -1.01
CA GLY A 255 -0.86 -5.99 -1.48
C GLY A 255 -1.01 -6.27 -2.98
N HIS A 256 -2.24 -6.42 -3.48
CA HIS A 256 -2.49 -6.55 -4.91
C HIS A 256 -2.17 -5.24 -5.67
N ILE A 257 -2.42 -4.07 -5.07
CA ILE A 257 -1.99 -2.78 -5.66
C ILE A 257 -0.48 -2.71 -5.89
N LEU A 258 0.31 -3.42 -5.07
CA LEU A 258 1.76 -3.58 -5.25
C LEU A 258 2.15 -4.78 -6.12
N GLY A 259 1.18 -5.58 -6.57
CA GLY A 259 1.35 -6.68 -7.52
C GLY A 259 1.49 -8.07 -6.92
N ALA A 260 1.27 -8.28 -5.62
CA ALA A 260 1.18 -9.63 -5.07
C ALA A 260 -0.08 -10.36 -5.56
N ASP A 261 0.01 -11.68 -5.69
CA ASP A 261 -1.14 -12.56 -5.90
C ASP A 261 -1.68 -13.08 -4.56
N ASP A 262 -2.87 -13.67 -4.60
CA ASP A 262 -3.41 -14.48 -3.51
C ASP A 262 -2.63 -15.78 -3.35
N TYR A 263 -2.37 -16.16 -2.10
CA TYR A 263 -1.64 -17.37 -1.72
C TYR A 263 -2.52 -18.43 -1.07
N TYR A 264 -3.81 -18.15 -0.88
CA TYR A 264 -4.81 -19.17 -0.55
C TYR A 264 -5.26 -19.94 -1.79
N ASP A 265 -5.85 -21.12 -1.59
CA ASP A 265 -6.48 -21.88 -2.68
C ASP A 265 -7.83 -21.24 -3.04
N ALA A 266 -7.85 -20.43 -4.10
CA ALA A 266 -9.05 -19.78 -4.60
C ALA A 266 -10.05 -20.76 -5.25
N ASP A 267 -9.60 -21.94 -5.68
CA ASP A 267 -10.43 -22.98 -6.29
C ASP A 267 -10.97 -23.95 -5.20
N TYR A 268 -11.73 -23.41 -4.23
CA TYR A 268 -12.37 -24.12 -3.11
C TYR A 268 -13.28 -25.33 -3.48
N GLN A 269 -13.38 -25.70 -4.76
CA GLN A 269 -14.43 -26.55 -5.31
C GLN A 269 -14.17 -28.06 -5.19
N GLU A 270 -12.97 -28.58 -4.88
CA GLU A 270 -12.78 -30.04 -4.82
C GLU A 270 -11.81 -30.53 -3.73
N ASN A 271 -12.37 -30.82 -2.53
CA ASN A 271 -11.86 -31.81 -1.55
C ASN A 271 -10.84 -31.39 -0.46
N GLY A 272 -10.72 -30.12 -0.06
CA GLY A 272 -9.92 -29.81 1.12
C GLY A 272 -9.79 -28.32 1.40
N TRP A 273 -9.50 -28.00 2.66
CA TRP A 273 -8.92 -26.70 3.01
C TRP A 273 -7.41 -26.81 2.79
N ASP A 274 -6.96 -26.58 1.57
CA ASP A 274 -5.53 -26.55 1.27
C ASP A 274 -5.01 -25.15 1.58
N PHE A 275 -4.14 -25.07 2.60
CA PHE A 275 -3.44 -23.84 3.00
C PHE A 275 -1.97 -23.98 2.59
N PRO A 276 -1.61 -23.85 1.30
CA PRO A 276 -0.23 -24.03 0.84
C PRO A 276 0.73 -23.03 1.51
N ALA A 277 0.23 -21.85 1.85
CA ALA A 277 0.91 -20.81 2.61
C ALA A 277 0.74 -20.92 4.14
N GLY A 278 -0.02 -21.91 4.63
CA GLY A 278 -0.17 -22.22 6.06
C GLY A 278 -1.17 -21.35 6.83
N GLY A 279 -1.93 -20.47 6.17
CA GLY A 279 -3.03 -19.70 6.75
C GLY A 279 -2.61 -18.60 7.73
N SER A 280 -1.36 -18.12 7.63
CA SER A 280 -0.76 -17.22 8.62
C SER A 280 0.02 -16.05 8.00
N ILE A 281 -0.22 -15.75 6.73
CA ILE A 281 0.44 -14.66 5.99
C ILE A 281 -0.60 -13.73 5.34
N MET A 282 -0.19 -12.49 5.07
CA MET A 282 -1.10 -11.41 4.68
C MET A 282 -1.91 -11.75 3.42
N MET A 283 -1.28 -12.30 2.40
CA MET A 283 -1.94 -12.66 1.12
C MET A 283 -2.65 -14.04 1.15
N ASP A 284 -2.81 -14.67 2.32
CA ASP A 284 -3.51 -15.96 2.47
C ASP A 284 -4.81 -15.81 3.27
N ASN A 285 -4.71 -15.40 4.54
CA ASN A 285 -5.88 -15.29 5.42
C ASN A 285 -5.96 -13.91 6.10
N ASN A 286 -5.32 -12.89 5.51
CA ASN A 286 -5.21 -11.55 6.08
C ASN A 286 -4.59 -11.59 7.48
N VAL A 287 -3.55 -12.42 7.68
CA VAL A 287 -2.91 -12.61 8.98
C VAL A 287 -1.43 -12.26 8.91
N GLY A 288 -0.93 -11.58 9.95
CA GLY A 288 0.50 -11.36 10.13
C GLY A 288 1.11 -10.42 9.09
N ASP A 289 2.26 -10.81 8.55
CA ASP A 289 3.07 -9.98 7.66
C ASP A 289 3.06 -10.57 6.23
N HIS A 290 3.57 -9.83 5.26
CA HIS A 290 3.94 -10.40 3.97
C HIS A 290 5.06 -11.43 4.16
N ASP A 291 5.00 -12.54 3.43
CA ASP A 291 6.04 -13.56 3.52
C ASP A 291 7.32 -13.12 2.81
N ILE A 292 8.39 -13.89 3.03
CA ILE A 292 9.72 -13.53 2.53
C ILE A 292 9.79 -13.47 0.99
N ALA A 293 9.03 -14.29 0.28
CA ALA A 293 9.00 -14.28 -1.18
C ALA A 293 8.39 -12.97 -1.70
N THR A 294 7.25 -12.54 -1.15
CA THR A 294 6.66 -11.24 -1.48
C THR A 294 7.63 -10.10 -1.18
N LYS A 295 8.24 -10.07 0.02
CA LYS A 295 9.18 -8.99 0.40
C LYS A 295 10.42 -8.94 -0.50
N LEU A 296 10.89 -10.09 -0.97
CA LEU A 296 11.98 -10.17 -1.95
C LEU A 296 11.55 -9.59 -3.30
N LEU A 297 10.35 -9.93 -3.77
CA LEU A 297 9.79 -9.46 -5.04
C LEU A 297 9.46 -7.95 -5.03
N TYR A 298 9.07 -7.41 -3.86
CA TYR A 298 8.91 -5.98 -3.64
C TYR A 298 10.24 -5.23 -3.47
N GLY A 299 11.37 -5.93 -3.39
CA GLY A 299 12.68 -5.32 -3.19
C GLY A 299 12.93 -4.79 -1.78
N TRP A 300 12.10 -5.12 -0.78
CA TRP A 300 12.24 -4.64 0.60
C TRP A 300 13.37 -5.34 1.36
N VAL A 301 13.70 -6.56 0.97
CA VAL A 301 14.75 -7.36 1.61
C VAL A 301 15.68 -7.98 0.57
N LYS A 302 16.89 -8.32 0.99
CA LYS A 302 17.92 -8.93 0.14
C LYS A 302 18.44 -10.21 0.80
N PRO A 303 18.57 -11.32 0.07
CA PRO A 303 18.98 -12.59 0.65
C PRO A 303 20.48 -12.58 0.96
N TYR A 304 20.87 -13.33 1.99
CA TYR A 304 22.23 -13.82 2.10
C TYR A 304 22.36 -15.09 1.24
N VAL A 305 23.29 -15.09 0.29
CA VAL A 305 23.56 -16.22 -0.59
C VAL A 305 24.72 -17.02 -0.02
N VAL A 306 24.44 -18.28 0.34
CA VAL A 306 25.44 -19.22 0.87
C VAL A 306 26.08 -19.98 -0.30
N ALA A 307 27.35 -19.70 -0.56
CA ALA A 307 28.15 -20.29 -1.64
C ALA A 307 29.24 -21.26 -1.15
N GLY A 308 29.34 -21.47 0.17
CA GLY A 308 30.26 -22.41 0.80
C GLY A 308 29.97 -22.57 2.30
N ASP A 309 30.89 -23.23 3.02
CA ASP A 309 30.77 -23.38 4.48
C ASP A 309 30.80 -21.99 5.14
N ALA A 310 29.71 -21.65 5.84
CA ALA A 310 29.49 -20.33 6.39
C ALA A 310 28.76 -20.39 7.74
N THR A 311 28.97 -19.36 8.56
CA THR A 311 28.15 -19.04 9.73
C THR A 311 27.61 -17.63 9.52
N ILE A 312 26.28 -17.50 9.41
CA ILE A 312 25.59 -16.21 9.35
C ILE A 312 25.08 -15.92 10.77
N THR A 313 25.35 -14.74 11.31
CA THR A 313 25.00 -14.32 12.68
C THR A 313 24.09 -13.12 12.70
#